data_AF-A0A2E9ANT4-F1
#
_entry.id   AF-A0A2E9ANT4-F1
#
_cell.length_a   1.000
_cell.length_b   1.000
_cell.length_c   1.000
_cell.angle_alpha   90.00
_cell.angle_beta   90.00
_cell.angle_gamma   90.00
#
_symmetry.space_group_name_H-M   'P 1'
#
loop_
_entity.id
_entity.type
_entity.pdbx_description
1 polymer ?
#
loop_
_entity_poly.entity_id
_entity_poly.type
_entity_poly.pdbx_seq_one_letter_code
_entity_poly.pdbx_strand_id
1 'polypeptide(L)'
;MSVDHLLDDVRDLNLSYLILMQRLINTDRELAMFRLKIDEDMADLLSQIPVADLAKLARCNQLLCHFSLDSAEQLFALVNAPRDDEMRRLHAGILLSSQNKRKSDRRGGERREGGDRRDPVAAESGDVPARRKQPRREADREAERKSGSGEG
;
A
#
# COMPACT_ATOMS: atom_id res chain seq x y z
N MET A 1 -0.31 32.40 17.17
CA MET A 1 -1.01 31.64 16.10
C MET A 1 -1.86 30.58 16.78
N SER A 2 -3.18 30.64 16.65
CA SER A 2 -4.07 29.59 17.16
C SER A 2 -4.03 28.38 16.23
N VAL A 3 -4.39 27.21 16.75
CA VAL A 3 -4.49 25.97 15.96
C VAL A 3 -5.49 26.12 14.81
N ASP A 4 -6.51 26.96 14.97
CA ASP A 4 -7.50 27.25 13.92
C ASP A 4 -6.86 27.88 12.68
N HIS A 5 -5.91 28.81 12.85
CA HIS A 5 -5.18 29.40 11.72
C HIS A 5 -4.34 28.37 10.98
N LEU A 6 -3.78 27.38 11.67
CA LEU A 6 -3.02 26.31 11.03
C LEU A 6 -3.92 25.40 10.18
N LEU A 7 -5.16 25.15 10.63
CA LEU A 7 -6.12 24.35 9.86
C LEU A 7 -6.60 25.09 8.60
N ASP A 8 -6.73 26.42 8.68
CA ASP A 8 -6.99 27.26 7.51
C ASP A 8 -5.83 27.19 6.51
N ASP A 9 -4.57 27.29 6.98
CA ASP A 9 -3.38 27.15 6.12
C ASP A 9 -3.32 25.77 5.44
N VAL A 10 -3.63 24.69 6.17
CA VAL A 10 -3.70 23.32 5.62
C VAL A 10 -4.75 23.23 4.52
N ARG A 11 -5.94 23.83 4.74
CA ARG A 11 -7.02 23.84 3.76
C ARG A 11 -6.63 24.59 2.49
N ASP A 12 -6.02 25.77 2.63
CA ASP A 12 -5.61 26.59 1.51
C ASP A 12 -4.52 25.92 0.68
N LEU A 13 -3.57 25.26 1.35
CA LEU A 13 -2.53 24.48 0.69
C LEU A 13 -3.13 23.27 -0.05
N ASN A 14 -4.02 22.52 0.60
CA ASN A 14 -4.70 21.38 -0.02
C ASN A 14 -5.47 21.78 -1.28
N LEU A 15 -6.24 22.88 -1.22
CA LEU A 15 -7.00 23.36 -2.37
C LEU A 15 -6.08 23.81 -3.50
N SER A 16 -5.04 24.59 -3.16
CA SER A 16 -4.05 25.06 -4.13
C SER A 16 -3.36 23.89 -4.83
N TYR A 17 -3.02 22.84 -4.08
CA TYR A 17 -2.42 21.63 -4.62
C TYR A 17 -3.36 20.89 -5.57
N LEU A 18 -4.62 20.63 -5.18
CA LEU A 18 -5.59 19.92 -6.02
C LEU A 18 -5.88 20.67 -7.34
N ILE A 19 -6.01 22.00 -7.29
CA ILE A 19 -6.20 22.83 -8.49
C ILE A 19 -4.95 22.76 -9.39
N LEU A 20 -3.75 22.80 -8.80
CA LEU A 20 -2.51 22.66 -9.56
C LEU A 20 -2.41 21.29 -10.24
N MET A 21 -2.83 20.21 -9.57
CA MET A 21 -2.89 18.88 -10.15
C MET A 21 -3.77 18.86 -11.41
N GLN A 22 -5.00 19.39 -11.33
CA GLN A 22 -5.89 19.48 -12.50
C GLN A 22 -5.27 20.28 -13.64
N ARG A 23 -4.66 21.43 -13.33
CA ARG A 23 -4.00 22.26 -14.35
C ARG A 23 -2.85 21.53 -15.04
N LEU A 24 -2.04 20.80 -14.28
CA LEU A 24 -0.95 19.98 -14.82
C LEU A 24 -1.50 18.89 -15.75
N ILE A 25 -2.49 18.13 -15.29
CA ILE A 25 -3.11 17.04 -16.06
C ILE A 25 -3.69 17.56 -17.38
N ASN A 26 -4.37 18.71 -17.35
CA ASN A 26 -4.98 19.33 -18.53
C ASN A 26 -3.96 19.96 -19.50
N THR A 27 -2.74 20.24 -19.04
CA THR A 27 -1.68 20.84 -19.87
C THR A 27 -0.81 19.78 -20.54
N ASP A 28 -0.33 18.80 -19.76
CA ASP A 28 0.49 17.70 -20.23
C ASP A 28 0.26 16.50 -19.29
N ARG A 29 -0.54 15.55 -19.77
CA ARG A 29 -0.99 14.42 -18.96
C ARG A 29 0.15 13.47 -18.61
N GLU A 30 1.03 13.15 -19.56
CA GLU A 30 2.16 12.25 -19.30
C GLU A 30 3.12 12.85 -18.28
N LEU A 31 3.46 14.14 -18.45
CA LEU A 31 4.30 14.86 -17.51
C LEU A 31 3.63 14.99 -16.14
N ALA A 32 2.31 15.21 -16.09
CA ALA A 32 1.57 15.29 -14.84
C ALA A 32 1.59 13.95 -14.09
N MET A 33 1.30 12.83 -14.76
CA MET A 33 1.36 11.50 -14.14
C MET A 33 2.76 11.22 -13.59
N PHE A 34 3.81 11.55 -14.34
CA PHE A 34 5.18 11.40 -13.88
C PHE A 34 5.51 12.26 -12.65
N ARG A 35 5.14 13.55 -12.67
CA ARG A 35 5.44 14.50 -11.58
C ARG A 35 4.62 14.24 -10.32
N LEU A 36 3.35 13.89 -10.48
CA LEU A 36 2.41 13.65 -9.38
C LEU A 36 2.51 12.22 -8.85
N LYS A 37 3.19 11.31 -9.57
CA LYS A 37 3.33 9.88 -9.23
C LYS A 37 1.96 9.19 -9.10
N ILE A 38 1.07 9.49 -10.04
CA ILE A 38 -0.28 8.93 -10.12
C ILE A 38 -0.41 8.07 -11.39
N ASP A 39 -1.33 7.11 -11.35
CA ASP A 39 -1.70 6.32 -12.51
C ASP A 39 -2.72 7.05 -13.39
N GLU A 40 -3.03 6.43 -14.54
CA GLU A 40 -3.95 6.98 -15.53
C GLU A 40 -5.38 7.10 -14.97
N ASP A 41 -5.84 6.08 -14.23
CA ASP A 41 -7.16 6.06 -13.61
C ASP A 41 -7.34 7.24 -12.62
N MET A 42 -6.31 7.53 -11.80
CA MET A 42 -6.32 8.67 -10.89
C MET A 42 -6.29 10.01 -11.64
N ALA A 43 -5.52 10.10 -12.74
CA ALA A 43 -5.49 11.31 -13.55
C ALA A 43 -6.86 11.59 -14.20
N ASP A 44 -7.54 10.55 -14.69
CA ASP A 44 -8.91 10.66 -15.22
C ASP A 44 -9.88 11.12 -14.16
N LEU A 45 -9.86 10.50 -12.98
CA LEU A 45 -10.74 10.89 -11.89
C LEU A 45 -10.50 12.34 -11.48
N LEU A 46 -9.23 12.74 -11.27
CA LEU A 46 -8.87 14.09 -10.87
C LEU A 46 -9.30 15.14 -11.90
N SER A 47 -9.21 14.84 -13.20
CA SER A 47 -9.64 15.77 -14.26
C SER A 47 -11.16 15.99 -14.31
N GLN A 48 -11.95 15.02 -13.85
CA GLN A 48 -13.41 15.06 -13.89
C GLN A 48 -14.05 15.71 -12.65
N ILE A 49 -13.32 15.78 -11.52
CA ILE A 49 -13.87 16.32 -10.28
C ILE A 49 -14.10 17.84 -10.40
N PRO A 50 -15.31 18.35 -10.11
CA PRO A 50 -15.55 19.79 -10.07
C PRO A 50 -14.73 20.48 -8.97
N VAL A 51 -14.30 21.73 -9.21
CA VAL A 51 -13.55 22.52 -8.23
C VAL A 51 -14.29 22.67 -6.90
N ALA A 52 -15.62 22.72 -6.92
CA ALA A 52 -16.43 22.75 -5.70
C ALA A 52 -16.25 21.50 -4.82
N ASP A 53 -16.06 20.34 -5.42
CA ASP A 53 -15.83 19.09 -4.68
C ASP A 53 -14.37 18.96 -4.23
N LEU A 54 -13.41 19.48 -5.01
CA LEU A 54 -12.03 19.64 -4.55
C LEU A 54 -11.94 20.57 -3.33
N ALA A 55 -12.71 21.65 -3.31
CA ALA A 55 -12.80 22.55 -2.17
C ALA A 55 -13.39 21.88 -0.92
N LYS A 56 -14.31 20.93 -1.09
CA LYS A 56 -14.81 20.09 0.02
C LYS A 56 -13.72 19.15 0.52
N LEU A 57 -12.99 18.50 -0.39
CA LEU A 57 -11.89 17.59 -0.05
C LEU A 57 -10.77 18.32 0.69
N ALA A 58 -10.44 19.54 0.26
CA ALA A 58 -9.40 20.35 0.87
C ALA A 58 -9.65 20.72 2.34
N ARG A 59 -10.91 20.66 2.80
CA ARG A 59 -11.27 20.89 4.21
C ARG A 59 -10.82 19.79 5.17
N CYS A 60 -10.17 18.74 4.68
CA CYS A 60 -9.58 17.75 5.57
C CYS A 60 -8.47 18.39 6.41
N ASN A 61 -8.39 18.00 7.69
CA ASN A 61 -7.36 18.48 8.62
C ASN A 61 -6.00 17.79 8.39
N GLN A 62 -5.81 17.14 7.25
CA GLN A 62 -4.60 16.39 6.89
C GLN A 62 -4.07 16.92 5.58
N LEU A 63 -2.76 17.01 5.45
CA LEU A 63 -2.13 17.42 4.20
C LEU A 63 -2.33 16.33 3.13
N LEU A 64 -2.87 16.73 1.98
CA LEU A 64 -3.04 15.86 0.82
C LEU A 64 -1.76 15.74 0.00
N CYS A 65 -0.89 16.75 0.07
CA CYS A 65 0.40 16.71 -0.59
C CYS A 65 1.39 15.82 0.19
N HIS A 66 2.12 14.97 -0.53
CA HIS A 66 3.18 14.17 0.06
C HIS A 66 4.55 14.81 -0.15
N PHE A 67 5.34 14.90 0.91
CA PHE A 67 6.72 15.31 0.81
C PHE A 67 7.53 14.23 0.09
N SER A 68 8.11 14.57 -1.06
CA SER A 68 8.71 13.58 -1.96
C SER A 68 10.12 13.11 -1.59
N LEU A 69 10.70 13.60 -0.49
CA LEU A 69 12.02 13.18 -0.02
C LEU A 69 11.86 12.19 1.13
N ASP A 70 12.36 10.97 0.93
CA ASP A 70 12.20 9.86 1.86
C ASP A 70 13.25 9.85 3.01
N SER A 71 14.32 10.66 2.92
CA SER A 71 15.36 10.71 3.97
C SER A 71 15.96 12.10 4.20
N ALA A 72 16.42 12.34 5.44
CA ALA A 72 17.13 13.57 5.81
C ALA A 72 18.44 13.75 5.03
N GLU A 73 19.10 12.66 4.63
CA GLU A 73 20.31 12.69 3.81
C GLU A 73 20.03 13.26 2.41
N GLN A 74 18.89 12.90 1.79
CA GLN A 74 18.50 13.48 0.50
C GLN A 74 18.26 14.99 0.60
N LEU A 75 17.58 15.41 1.68
CA LEU A 75 17.36 16.82 1.94
C LEU A 75 18.70 17.55 2.16
N PHE A 76 19.59 16.97 2.97
CA PHE A 76 20.91 17.52 3.24
C PHE A 76 21.74 17.64 1.95
N ALA A 77 21.75 16.63 1.10
CA ALA A 77 22.46 16.65 -0.17
C ALA A 77 21.91 17.73 -1.13
N LEU A 78 20.60 17.98 -1.12
CA LEU A 78 19.99 19.02 -1.95
C LEU A 78 20.28 20.43 -1.45
N VAL A 79 20.25 20.63 -0.13
CA VAL A 79 20.53 21.93 0.49
C VAL A 79 22.00 22.31 0.37
N ASN A 80 22.91 21.33 0.46
CA ASN A 80 24.37 21.54 0.41
C ASN A 80 24.99 21.32 -0.98
N ALA A 81 24.17 21.14 -2.02
CA ALA A 81 24.65 21.05 -3.39
C ALA A 81 25.41 22.35 -3.78
N PRO A 82 26.48 22.25 -4.60
CA PRO A 82 27.28 23.41 -4.98
C PRO A 82 26.44 24.52 -5.62
N ARG A 83 26.91 25.77 -5.47
CA ARG A 83 26.18 27.04 -5.72
C ARG A 83 25.62 27.25 -7.13
N ASP A 84 25.86 26.35 -8.07
CA ASP A 84 25.22 26.44 -9.37
C ASP A 84 23.76 25.99 -9.28
N ASP A 85 22.85 26.96 -9.38
CA ASP A 85 21.40 26.73 -9.32
C ASP A 85 20.92 25.75 -10.40
N GLU A 86 21.57 25.70 -11.56
CA GLU A 86 21.23 24.75 -12.62
C GLU A 86 21.61 23.32 -12.24
N MET A 87 22.83 23.14 -11.74
CA MET A 87 23.29 21.84 -11.24
C MET A 87 22.45 21.34 -10.06
N ARG A 88 22.03 22.23 -9.16
CA ARG A 88 21.12 21.88 -8.05
C ARG A 88 19.76 21.42 -8.53
N ARG A 89 19.17 22.09 -9.55
CA ARG A 89 17.90 21.66 -10.17
C ARG A 89 18.03 20.29 -10.84
N LEU A 90 19.12 20.04 -11.55
CA LEU A 90 19.38 18.75 -12.18
C LEU A 90 19.51 17.62 -11.15
N HIS A 91 20.29 17.84 -10.09
CA HIS A 91 20.47 16.88 -8.99
C HIS A 91 19.15 16.55 -8.29
N ALA A 92 18.31 17.57 -8.04
CA ALA A 92 16.95 17.38 -7.52
C ALA A 92 16.07 16.54 -8.44
N GLY A 93 16.10 16.84 -9.74
CA GLY A 93 15.36 16.09 -10.75
C GLY A 93 15.73 14.61 -10.76
N ILE A 94 17.03 14.29 -10.75
CA ILE A 94 17.53 12.91 -10.74
C ILE A 94 17.12 12.17 -9.45
N LEU A 95 17.35 12.77 -8.28
CA LEU A 95 17.01 12.17 -6.99
C LEU A 95 15.53 11.87 -6.86
N LEU A 96 14.66 12.82 -7.24
CA LEU A 96 13.21 12.68 -7.12
C LEU A 96 12.62 11.70 -8.16
N SER A 97 13.23 11.60 -9.34
CA SER A 97 12.80 10.70 -10.42
C SER A 97 13.23 9.25 -10.17
N SER A 98 14.43 9.03 -9.59
CA SER A 98 14.96 7.69 -9.31
C SER A 98 14.11 6.91 -8.29
N GLN A 99 13.35 7.60 -7.44
CA GLN A 99 12.45 7.01 -6.45
C GLN A 99 11.15 6.48 -7.06
N ASN A 100 10.79 6.96 -8.26
CA ASN A 100 9.56 6.56 -8.94
C ASN A 100 9.57 5.06 -9.30
N LYS A 101 10.74 4.52 -9.65
CA LYS A 101 10.90 3.11 -10.09
C LYS A 101 10.89 2.10 -8.94
N ARG A 102 11.22 2.51 -7.71
CA ARG A 102 11.34 1.58 -6.56
C ARG A 102 10.00 1.15 -5.97
N LYS A 103 8.93 1.95 -6.11
CA LYS A 103 7.59 1.63 -5.58
C LYS A 103 6.75 0.80 -6.56
N SER A 104 6.93 0.95 -7.87
CA SER A 104 6.23 0.15 -8.90
C SER A 104 6.68 -1.31 -8.91
N ASP A 105 7.98 -1.59 -8.72
CA ASP A 105 8.53 -2.95 -8.77
C ASP A 105 8.06 -3.83 -7.59
N ARG A 106 7.73 -3.24 -6.44
CA ARG A 106 7.25 -4.01 -5.26
C ARG A 106 5.83 -4.54 -5.39
N ARG A 107 5.00 -4.00 -6.30
CA ARG A 107 3.63 -4.50 -6.53
C ARG A 107 3.55 -5.63 -7.58
N GLY A 108 4.63 -5.91 -8.31
CA GLY A 108 4.66 -6.94 -9.36
C GLY A 108 5.06 -8.35 -8.90
N GLY A 109 5.50 -8.52 -7.64
CA GLY A 109 6.13 -9.76 -7.16
C GLY A 109 5.22 -10.82 -6.50
N GLU A 110 3.98 -10.50 -6.11
CA GLU A 110 3.16 -11.37 -5.25
C GLU A 110 1.94 -12.01 -5.94
N ARG A 111 2.07 -12.50 -7.19
CA ARG A 111 0.98 -13.26 -7.84
C ARG A 111 1.42 -14.46 -8.67
N ARG A 112 2.32 -15.31 -8.17
CA ARG A 112 2.50 -16.65 -8.75
C ARG A 112 2.89 -17.67 -7.69
N GLU A 113 1.91 -18.15 -6.93
CA GLU A 113 1.89 -19.52 -6.40
C GLU A 113 0.50 -19.79 -5.81
N GLY A 114 -0.34 -20.52 -6.55
CA GLY A 114 -1.69 -20.83 -6.10
C GLY A 114 -2.58 -21.51 -7.14
N GLY A 115 -2.41 -22.82 -7.28
CA GLY A 115 -3.52 -23.74 -7.59
C GLY A 115 -3.79 -24.07 -9.06
N ASP A 116 -3.13 -25.12 -9.59
CA ASP A 116 -3.70 -25.95 -10.66
C ASP A 116 -4.35 -27.19 -10.00
N ARG A 117 -5.60 -27.04 -9.54
CA ARG A 117 -6.49 -28.19 -9.28
C ARG A 117 -7.42 -28.29 -10.48
N ARG A 118 -7.12 -29.22 -11.38
CA ARG A 118 -8.02 -29.60 -12.48
C ARG A 118 -9.15 -30.51 -12.00
N ASP A 119 -10.26 -30.31 -12.67
CA ASP A 119 -11.68 -30.63 -12.41
C ASP A 119 -12.08 -32.13 -12.34
N PRO A 120 -13.33 -32.43 -11.91
CA PRO A 120 -13.82 -33.78 -11.62
C PRO A 120 -14.61 -34.39 -12.79
N VAL A 121 -14.38 -35.66 -13.16
CA VAL A 121 -15.31 -36.41 -14.05
C VAL A 121 -15.28 -37.93 -13.77
N ALA A 122 -16.50 -38.49 -13.83
CA ALA A 122 -16.90 -39.89 -14.05
C ALA A 122 -17.00 -40.84 -12.84
N ALA A 123 -18.26 -41.11 -12.50
CA ALA A 123 -18.72 -42.30 -11.80
C ALA A 123 -18.65 -43.53 -12.72
N GLU A 124 -18.17 -44.65 -12.21
CA GLU A 124 -18.60 -45.98 -12.66
C GLU A 124 -18.63 -46.98 -11.49
N SER A 125 -19.64 -47.83 -11.57
CA SER A 125 -20.18 -48.75 -10.59
C SER A 125 -19.32 -50.00 -10.36
N GLY A 126 -19.40 -50.60 -9.16
CA GLY A 126 -18.87 -51.93 -8.88
C GLY A 126 -19.29 -52.46 -7.51
N ASP A 127 -19.81 -53.69 -7.50
CA ASP A 127 -20.55 -54.40 -6.46
C ASP A 127 -19.93 -54.61 -5.05
N VAL A 128 -20.85 -54.81 -4.10
CA VAL A 128 -20.84 -55.21 -2.66
C VAL A 128 -20.32 -56.69 -2.48
N PRO A 129 -20.01 -57.32 -1.29
CA PRO A 129 -20.20 -56.98 0.14
C PRO A 129 -19.09 -57.30 1.18
N ALA A 130 -19.34 -56.79 2.41
CA ALA A 130 -19.17 -57.41 3.75
C ALA A 130 -17.79 -57.84 4.29
N ARG A 131 -17.41 -57.27 5.45
CA ARG A 131 -17.38 -58.06 6.70
C ARG A 131 -17.29 -57.23 7.98
N ARG A 132 -18.32 -57.39 8.80
CA ARG A 132 -18.40 -57.06 10.23
C ARG A 132 -17.50 -58.02 11.02
N LYS A 133 -16.62 -57.52 11.88
CA LYS A 133 -16.31 -58.18 13.17
C LYS A 133 -16.09 -57.12 14.24
N GLN A 134 -16.81 -57.36 15.33
CA GLN A 134 -16.97 -56.56 16.53
C GLN A 134 -16.16 -57.24 17.68
N PRO A 135 -16.23 -56.78 18.93
CA PRO A 135 -15.11 -56.35 19.77
C PRO A 135 -14.69 -57.38 20.84
N ARG A 136 -13.61 -57.12 21.61
CA ARG A 136 -13.48 -57.65 22.98
C ARG A 136 -12.84 -56.66 23.94
N ARG A 137 -13.50 -56.53 25.09
CA ARG A 137 -13.15 -55.79 26.32
C ARG A 137 -12.21 -56.63 27.19
N GLU A 138 -11.40 -55.97 28.02
CA GLU A 138 -11.02 -56.32 29.41
C GLU A 138 -10.09 -55.18 29.89
N ALA A 139 -10.56 -54.22 30.68
CA ALA A 139 -10.86 -54.27 32.12
C ALA A 139 -9.60 -54.48 32.99
N ASP A 140 -9.26 -53.40 33.70
CA ASP A 140 -8.63 -53.31 35.02
C ASP A 140 -7.37 -54.11 35.30
N ARG A 141 -6.30 -53.38 35.63
CA ARG A 141 -5.66 -53.51 36.96
C ARG A 141 -4.76 -52.32 37.29
N GLU A 142 -5.01 -51.82 38.50
CA GLU A 142 -4.08 -51.20 39.47
C GLU A 142 -3.22 -50.02 38.98
N ALA A 143 -3.54 -48.77 39.31
CA ALA A 143 -3.58 -48.16 40.65
C ALA A 143 -2.25 -48.23 41.40
N GLU A 144 -1.88 -47.07 41.94
CA GLU A 144 -0.84 -46.83 42.95
C GLU A 144 0.59 -46.69 42.40
N ARG A 145 1.38 -45.67 42.73
CA ARG A 145 1.33 -44.56 43.70
C ARG A 145 2.33 -43.52 43.19
N LYS A 146 1.92 -42.26 43.06
CA LYS A 146 2.29 -41.17 43.98
C LYS A 146 3.79 -41.03 44.27
N SER A 147 4.37 -39.97 43.74
CA SER A 147 5.03 -38.88 44.50
C SER A 147 5.38 -37.83 43.45
N GLY A 148 4.78 -36.62 43.47
CA GLY A 148 5.13 -35.60 44.45
C GLY A 148 6.58 -35.19 44.16
N SER A 149 6.85 -34.01 43.61
CA SER A 149 6.69 -32.77 44.35
C SER A 149 6.77 -31.59 43.38
N GLY A 150 5.81 -30.68 43.49
CA GLY A 150 6.06 -29.28 43.20
C GLY A 150 6.59 -28.61 44.48
N GLU A 151 7.38 -27.57 44.29
CA GLU A 151 7.82 -26.51 45.21
C GLU A 151 9.02 -25.87 44.48
N GLY A 152 9.15 -24.56 44.29
CA GLY A 152 8.41 -23.37 44.68
C GLY A 152 9.09 -22.18 44.00
#